data_AF-A0A432HM42-F1
#
_entry.id   AF-A0A432HM42-F1
#
_cell.length_a   1.000
_cell.length_b   1.000
_cell.length_c   1.000
_cell.angle_alpha   90.00
_cell.angle_beta   90.00
_cell.angle_gamma   90.00
#
_symmetry.space_group_name_H-M   'P 1'
#
loop_
_entity.id
_entity.type
_entity.pdbx_description
1 polymer ?
#
loop_
_entity_poly.entity_id
_entity_poly.type
_entity_poly.pdbx_seq_one_letter_code
_entity_poly.pdbx_strand_id
1 'polypeptide(L)'
;MAITRQGVWRCPSCEHHQTWRTKESIERIDRRCEHCGKRVRAILDRSSSGQGRQRAVRIWERDTTLDLDELKDEALRRDQESERRVKRADSIRSYASGAASQSDLPTIWGAGWEPSSALDFPTPMSSSSARAELLRFVVERHDGHLGAAASSWDELGAPESFGGEAFHEFSKRYVSALEESLHERLLTPALSSLGDAEVIPRRSGGLHLERRTARLLLDIVLCLRRIAHYASITLEQRMEWQRMMTRTRAVDEHLKDLFANGLPTPDGGTFGGKGFRSTWQEGVVACAGAMRRGIDI
;
A
#
# COMPACT_ATOMS: atom_id res chain seq x y z
N MET A 1 -4.24 -44.42 -2.84
CA MET A 1 -3.07 -43.68 -3.36
C MET A 1 -2.57 -42.80 -2.22
N ALA A 2 -1.27 -42.83 -1.91
CA ALA A 2 -0.75 -42.01 -0.81
C ALA A 2 -0.77 -40.53 -1.23
N ILE A 3 -1.57 -39.72 -0.55
CA ILE A 3 -1.62 -38.29 -0.76
C ILE A 3 -0.23 -37.73 -0.39
N THR A 4 0.40 -37.04 -1.32
CA THR A 4 1.72 -36.43 -1.14
C THR A 4 1.56 -34.93 -0.99
N ARG A 5 2.39 -34.29 -0.17
CA ARG A 5 2.51 -32.84 -0.11
C ARG A 5 3.78 -32.42 -0.83
N GLN A 6 3.74 -31.29 -1.54
CA GLN A 6 4.89 -30.81 -2.29
C GLN A 6 4.92 -29.29 -2.40
N GLY A 7 6.07 -28.76 -2.79
CA GLY A 7 6.20 -27.34 -3.10
C GLY A 7 7.65 -26.87 -3.07
N VAL A 8 7.83 -25.59 -2.72
CA VAL A 8 9.14 -24.92 -2.66
C VAL A 8 9.39 -24.41 -1.24
N TRP A 9 10.65 -24.36 -0.81
CA TRP A 9 11.06 -23.78 0.47
C TRP A 9 12.33 -22.94 0.32
N ARG A 10 12.47 -21.90 1.15
CA ARG A 10 13.63 -21.01 1.15
C ARG A 10 14.59 -21.37 2.28
N CYS A 11 15.86 -21.57 1.96
CA CYS A 11 16.86 -21.86 2.98
C CYS A 11 17.08 -20.64 3.90
N PRO A 12 16.95 -20.78 5.24
CA PRO A 12 17.15 -19.67 6.17
C PRO A 12 18.61 -19.19 6.27
N SER A 13 19.57 -19.97 5.75
CA SER A 13 21.00 -19.67 5.90
C SER A 13 21.67 -19.10 4.66
N CYS A 14 21.17 -19.43 3.47
CA CYS A 14 21.74 -18.95 2.20
C CYS A 14 20.67 -18.46 1.24
N GLU A 15 19.40 -18.40 1.67
CA GLU A 15 18.27 -17.86 0.93
C GLU A 15 17.90 -18.56 -0.39
N HIS A 16 18.66 -19.57 -0.80
CA HIS A 16 18.40 -20.41 -1.97
C HIS A 16 17.08 -21.18 -1.84
N HIS A 17 16.31 -21.19 -2.93
CA HIS A 17 15.02 -21.88 -3.03
C HIS A 17 15.19 -23.29 -3.56
N GLN A 18 14.51 -24.26 -2.96
CA GLN A 18 14.57 -25.68 -3.34
C GLN A 18 13.20 -26.33 -3.26
N THR A 19 13.02 -27.41 -4.00
CA THR A 19 11.78 -28.19 -3.97
C THR A 19 11.73 -29.12 -2.76
N TRP A 20 10.52 -29.49 -2.35
CA TRP A 20 10.30 -30.53 -1.35
C TRP A 20 9.09 -31.37 -1.73
N ARG A 21 9.15 -32.65 -1.33
CA ARG A 21 8.03 -33.60 -1.43
C ARG A 21 8.04 -34.52 -0.23
N THR A 22 6.90 -34.70 0.41
CA THR A 22 6.70 -35.60 1.56
C THR A 22 5.34 -36.30 1.46
N LYS A 23 5.14 -37.33 2.28
CA LYS A 23 3.80 -37.93 2.45
C LYS A 23 2.95 -37.00 3.31
N GLU A 24 1.63 -36.99 3.12
CA GLU A 24 0.69 -36.16 3.90
C GLU A 24 0.80 -36.38 5.41
N SER A 25 1.09 -37.61 5.84
CA SER A 25 1.27 -37.98 7.24
C SER A 25 2.50 -37.35 7.92
N ILE A 26 3.34 -36.63 7.17
CA ILE A 26 4.56 -36.01 7.69
C ILE A 26 4.28 -34.52 7.92
N GLU A 27 4.25 -34.11 9.19
CA GLU A 27 4.03 -32.72 9.61
C GLU A 27 5.30 -31.86 9.60
N ARG A 28 6.46 -32.40 9.18
CA ARG A 28 7.76 -31.73 9.28
C ARG A 28 8.61 -31.90 8.04
N ILE A 29 9.17 -30.80 7.54
CA ILE A 29 10.30 -30.82 6.62
C ILE A 29 11.57 -31.04 7.45
N ASP A 30 12.31 -32.11 7.19
CA ASP A 30 13.68 -32.32 7.67
C ASP A 30 14.58 -32.60 6.46
N ARG A 31 15.25 -31.55 5.96
CA ARG A 31 16.03 -31.60 4.71
C ARG A 31 17.37 -30.89 4.89
N ARG A 32 18.36 -31.30 4.09
CA ARG A 32 19.64 -30.61 3.98
C ARG A 32 19.57 -29.69 2.77
N CYS A 33 19.96 -28.42 2.94
CA CYS A 33 20.08 -27.49 1.81
C CYS A 33 21.18 -27.99 0.86
N GLU A 34 20.87 -28.14 -0.41
CA GLU A 34 21.80 -28.58 -1.46
C GLU A 34 22.91 -27.55 -1.70
N HIS A 35 22.62 -26.26 -1.52
CA HIS A 35 23.60 -25.18 -1.73
C HIS A 35 24.59 -25.00 -0.57
N CYS A 36 24.12 -24.93 0.69
CA CYS A 36 24.99 -24.65 1.85
C CYS A 36 25.20 -25.83 2.80
N GLY A 37 24.60 -27.00 2.53
CA GLY A 37 24.75 -28.21 3.34
C GLY A 37 24.14 -28.16 4.76
N LYS A 38 23.54 -27.03 5.16
CA LYS A 38 22.90 -26.88 6.47
C LYS A 38 21.57 -27.62 6.52
N ARG A 39 21.32 -28.32 7.64
CA ARG A 39 20.10 -29.08 7.89
C ARG A 39 19.01 -28.16 8.42
N VAL A 40 17.82 -28.26 7.85
CA VAL A 40 16.66 -27.41 8.12
C VAL A 40 15.50 -28.30 8.56
N ARG A 41 14.97 -27.98 9.74
CA ARG A 41 13.83 -28.66 10.35
C ARG A 41 12.71 -27.65 10.58
N ALA A 42 11.59 -27.82 9.90
CA ALA A 42 10.44 -26.93 9.98
C ALA A 42 9.15 -27.73 10.06
N ILE A 43 8.19 -27.26 10.87
CA ILE A 43 6.85 -27.83 10.96
C ILE A 43 6.00 -27.24 9.83
N LEU A 44 5.31 -28.10 9.09
CA LEU A 44 4.43 -27.75 7.98
C LEU A 44 3.12 -27.14 8.50
N ASP A 45 2.43 -27.85 9.39
CA ASP A 45 1.15 -27.44 9.97
C ASP A 45 1.35 -26.89 11.38
N ARG A 46 1.12 -25.59 11.58
CA ARG A 46 1.10 -24.98 12.92
C ARG A 46 -0.31 -24.56 13.27
N SER A 47 -0.70 -24.80 14.53
CA SER A 47 -1.90 -24.19 15.09
C SER A 47 -1.73 -22.68 15.17
N SER A 48 -2.83 -21.95 14.95
CA SER A 48 -2.91 -20.48 15.04
C SER A 48 -2.74 -19.94 16.47
N SER A 49 -2.71 -20.82 17.49
CA SER A 49 -2.54 -20.47 18.90
C SER A 49 -1.05 -20.20 19.22
N GLY A 50 -0.63 -18.96 19.00
CA GLY A 50 0.76 -18.49 19.06
C GLY A 50 1.46 -18.56 20.42
N GLN A 51 2.10 -19.69 20.73
CA GLN A 51 3.26 -19.76 21.64
C GLN A 51 4.40 -20.53 20.98
N GLY A 52 5.14 -19.88 20.07
CA GLY A 52 6.33 -20.47 19.46
C GLY A 52 7.19 -19.46 18.72
N ARG A 53 8.50 -19.71 18.66
CA ARG A 53 9.45 -18.91 17.86
C ARG A 53 8.95 -18.79 16.41
N GLN A 54 9.07 -17.61 15.81
CA GLN A 54 8.68 -17.32 14.43
C GLN A 54 9.27 -18.34 13.44
N ARG A 55 8.54 -18.61 12.35
CA ARG A 55 8.95 -19.55 11.30
C ARG A 55 10.29 -19.06 10.72
N ALA A 56 11.38 -19.78 10.98
CA ALA A 56 12.68 -19.43 10.39
C ALA A 56 12.70 -19.70 8.87
N VAL A 57 11.78 -20.54 8.37
CA VAL A 57 11.78 -21.07 7.00
C VAL A 57 10.49 -20.66 6.31
N ARG A 58 10.60 -20.00 5.14
CA ARG A 58 9.46 -19.75 4.24
C ARG A 58 9.20 -21.00 3.39
N ILE A 59 7.94 -21.44 3.35
CA ILE A 59 7.49 -22.66 2.66
C ILE A 59 6.27 -22.29 1.84
N TRP A 60 6.28 -22.66 0.56
CA TRP A 60 5.16 -22.55 -0.36
C TRP A 60 4.69 -23.95 -0.71
N GLU A 61 3.48 -24.28 -0.28
CA GLU A 61 2.85 -25.54 -0.64
C GLU A 61 2.13 -25.39 -1.99
N ARG A 62 2.15 -26.47 -2.78
CA ARG A 62 1.66 -26.52 -4.15
C ARG A 62 0.80 -27.75 -4.36
N ASP A 63 -0.12 -27.62 -5.31
CA ASP A 63 -1.00 -28.71 -5.69
C ASP A 63 -0.18 -29.92 -6.16
N THR A 64 -0.69 -31.11 -5.86
CA THR A 64 -0.05 -32.39 -6.20
C THR A 64 -0.05 -32.72 -7.69
N THR A 65 -0.85 -32.01 -8.47
CA THR A 65 -0.94 -32.12 -9.94
C THR A 65 0.26 -31.50 -10.65
N LEU A 66 0.98 -30.58 -10.00
CA LEU A 66 2.18 -29.96 -10.56
C LEU A 66 3.34 -30.95 -10.62
N ASP A 67 4.10 -30.92 -11.70
CA ASP A 67 5.27 -31.77 -11.85
C ASP A 67 6.48 -31.24 -11.06
N LEU A 68 7.40 -32.13 -10.71
CA LEU A 68 8.64 -31.78 -10.02
C LEU A 68 9.49 -30.78 -10.81
N ASP A 69 9.47 -30.84 -12.13
CA ASP A 69 10.21 -29.91 -12.98
C ASP A 69 9.60 -28.50 -12.93
N GLU A 70 8.27 -28.35 -12.89
CA GLU A 70 7.60 -27.06 -12.68
C GLU A 70 7.95 -26.43 -11.32
N LEU A 71 8.13 -27.27 -10.29
CA LEU A 71 8.56 -26.81 -8.96
C LEU A 71 10.04 -26.37 -8.95
N LYS A 72 10.91 -27.05 -9.71
CA LYS A 72 12.32 -26.63 -9.86
C LYS A 72 12.41 -25.30 -10.61
N ASP A 73 11.60 -25.14 -11.65
CA ASP A 73 11.51 -23.88 -12.39
C ASP A 73 10.98 -22.75 -11.50
N GLU A 74 9.98 -23.01 -10.64
CA GLU A 74 9.55 -22.05 -9.62
C GLU A 74 10.70 -21.67 -8.69
N ALA A 75 11.47 -22.64 -8.16
CA ALA A 75 12.59 -22.38 -7.28
C ALA A 75 13.66 -21.50 -7.95
N LEU A 76 14.02 -21.81 -9.20
CA LEU A 76 14.98 -21.04 -9.98
C LEU A 76 14.50 -19.61 -10.26
N ARG A 77 13.21 -19.42 -10.58
CA ARG A 77 12.62 -18.08 -10.74
C ARG A 77 12.69 -17.28 -9.43
N ARG A 78 12.40 -17.90 -8.29
CA ARG A 78 12.44 -17.23 -6.98
C ARG A 78 13.84 -16.74 -6.61
N ASP A 79 14.88 -17.49 -6.97
CA ASP A 79 16.25 -17.04 -6.78
C ASP A 79 16.58 -15.84 -7.68
N GLN A 80 16.19 -15.90 -8.96
CA GLN A 80 16.44 -14.83 -9.93
C GLN A 80 15.59 -13.56 -9.72
N GLU A 81 14.44 -13.67 -9.06
CA GLU A 81 13.49 -12.55 -8.89
C GLU A 81 14.10 -11.41 -8.09
N SER A 82 14.95 -11.72 -7.11
CA SER A 82 15.63 -10.70 -6.30
C SER A 82 16.43 -9.70 -7.15
N GLU A 83 17.21 -10.19 -8.11
CA GLU A 83 17.96 -9.35 -9.06
C GLU A 83 17.07 -8.65 -10.08
N ARG A 84 16.04 -9.35 -10.59
CA ARG A 84 15.08 -8.79 -11.55
C ARG A 84 14.32 -7.62 -10.95
N ARG A 85 13.91 -7.73 -9.69
CA ARG A 85 13.17 -6.70 -8.97
C ARG A 85 13.97 -5.41 -8.82
N VAL A 86 15.26 -5.50 -8.48
CA VAL A 86 16.14 -4.32 -8.42
C VAL A 86 16.20 -3.62 -9.78
N LYS A 87 16.47 -4.37 -10.85
CA LYS A 87 16.53 -3.83 -12.23
C LYS A 87 15.22 -3.18 -12.67
N ARG A 88 14.06 -3.77 -12.31
CA ARG A 88 12.73 -3.26 -12.65
C ARG A 88 12.35 -2.02 -11.83
N ALA A 89 12.68 -2.00 -10.53
CA ALA A 89 12.48 -0.83 -9.67
C ALA A 89 13.29 0.38 -10.16
N ASP A 90 14.55 0.16 -10.54
CA ASP A 90 15.40 1.20 -11.13
C ASP A 90 14.86 1.69 -12.47
N SER A 91 14.34 0.78 -13.29
CA SER A 91 13.67 1.15 -14.55
C SER A 91 12.49 2.10 -14.29
N ILE A 92 11.58 1.73 -13.38
CA ILE A 92 10.40 2.54 -13.02
C ILE A 92 10.81 3.92 -12.49
N ARG A 93 11.86 4.01 -11.67
CA ARG A 93 12.39 5.27 -11.12
C ARG A 93 13.10 6.13 -12.18
N SER A 94 13.85 5.53 -13.10
CA SER A 94 14.60 6.27 -14.12
C SER A 94 13.72 6.99 -15.14
N TYR A 95 12.52 6.46 -15.44
CA TYR A 95 11.52 7.14 -16.29
C TYR A 95 10.87 8.37 -15.64
N ALA A 96 11.21 8.71 -14.39
CA ALA A 96 10.72 9.91 -13.72
C ALA A 96 11.61 11.15 -13.93
N SER A 97 12.83 11.01 -14.44
CA SER A 97 13.82 12.09 -14.51
C SER A 97 14.32 12.45 -15.92
N GLY A 98 13.85 11.78 -16.98
CA GLY A 98 14.27 12.01 -18.37
C GLY A 98 13.22 12.74 -19.24
N ALA A 99 13.68 13.39 -20.32
CA ALA A 99 12.79 13.91 -21.37
C ALA A 99 12.12 12.73 -22.10
N ALA A 100 10.79 12.63 -21.99
CA ALA A 100 10.03 11.48 -22.50
C ALA A 100 10.08 11.40 -24.03
N SER A 101 10.62 10.31 -24.56
CA SER A 101 10.47 9.90 -25.95
C SER A 101 9.06 9.37 -26.21
N GLN A 102 8.60 9.39 -27.47
CA GLN A 102 7.30 8.82 -27.85
C GLN A 102 7.19 7.30 -27.57
N SER A 103 8.33 6.61 -27.40
CA SER A 103 8.41 5.21 -27.00
C SER A 103 8.47 4.98 -25.48
N ASP A 104 8.59 6.03 -24.68
CA ASP A 104 8.76 5.89 -23.24
C ASP A 104 7.43 5.59 -22.54
N LEU A 105 7.51 4.76 -21.51
CA LEU A 105 6.34 4.43 -20.69
C LEU A 105 5.92 5.66 -19.89
N PRO A 106 4.61 5.96 -19.74
CA PRO A 106 4.17 7.13 -18.99
C PRO A 106 4.75 7.16 -17.58
N THR A 107 5.32 8.29 -17.16
CA THR A 107 5.85 8.45 -15.80
C THR A 107 4.74 8.18 -14.77
N ILE A 108 5.08 7.44 -13.72
CA ILE A 108 4.21 7.27 -12.55
C ILE A 108 4.68 8.28 -11.51
N TRP A 109 4.05 9.45 -11.51
CA TRP A 109 4.37 10.51 -10.55
C TRP A 109 4.15 10.01 -9.11
N GLY A 110 5.14 10.24 -8.25
CA GLY A 110 5.10 9.78 -6.86
C GLY A 110 5.38 8.28 -6.68
N ALA A 111 5.80 7.54 -7.71
CA ALA A 111 6.20 6.14 -7.54
C ALA A 111 7.29 6.00 -6.47
N GLY A 112 7.04 5.14 -5.47
CA GLY A 112 7.94 4.96 -4.33
C GLY A 112 7.91 6.08 -3.30
N TRP A 113 6.98 7.04 -3.41
CA TRP A 113 6.75 8.03 -2.37
C TRP A 113 6.29 7.35 -1.09
N GLU A 114 6.88 7.77 0.03
CA GLU A 114 6.49 7.35 1.37
C GLU A 114 6.54 8.56 2.32
N PRO A 115 5.70 8.57 3.37
CA PRO A 115 5.79 9.62 4.38
C PRO A 115 7.13 9.56 5.11
N SER A 116 7.78 10.72 5.28
CA SER A 116 9.09 10.82 5.94
C SER A 116 9.04 10.57 7.45
N SER A 117 7.90 10.86 8.10
CA SER A 117 7.75 10.75 9.54
C SER A 117 6.34 10.35 9.94
N ALA A 118 6.23 9.78 11.14
CA ALA A 118 4.95 9.56 11.80
C ALA A 118 4.21 10.88 12.08
N LEU A 119 2.90 10.77 12.32
CA LEU A 119 2.05 11.85 12.81
C LEU A 119 1.65 11.55 14.24
N ASP A 120 1.52 12.56 15.07
CA ASP A 120 1.05 12.39 16.44
C ASP A 120 -0.47 12.19 16.48
N PHE A 121 -0.93 11.16 17.20
CA PHE A 121 -2.35 10.89 17.38
C PHE A 121 -2.78 11.36 18.78
N PRO A 122 -3.66 12.36 18.91
CA PRO A 122 -4.17 12.81 20.21
C PRO A 122 -4.96 11.70 20.94
N THR A 123 -5.49 10.72 20.20
CA THR A 123 -6.17 9.55 20.76
C THR A 123 -5.80 8.33 19.93
N PRO A 124 -5.55 7.16 20.55
CA PRO A 124 -5.26 5.93 19.81
C PRO A 124 -6.36 5.60 18.81
N MET A 125 -5.96 5.24 17.60
CA MET A 125 -6.88 4.85 16.53
C MET A 125 -7.17 3.35 16.60
N SER A 126 -8.43 2.96 16.46
CA SER A 126 -8.81 1.55 16.34
C SER A 126 -8.25 0.92 15.05
N SER A 127 -7.60 -0.23 15.19
CA SER A 127 -7.07 -1.00 14.07
C SER A 127 -8.17 -1.53 13.15
N SER A 128 -9.30 -1.95 13.71
CA SER A 128 -10.45 -2.42 12.91
C SER A 128 -11.04 -1.31 12.05
N SER A 129 -11.11 -0.08 12.59
CA SER A 129 -11.57 1.10 11.85
C SER A 129 -10.60 1.46 10.72
N ALA A 130 -9.29 1.44 10.98
CA ALA A 130 -8.27 1.70 9.96
C ALA A 130 -8.31 0.67 8.84
N ARG A 131 -8.45 -0.62 9.19
CA ARG A 131 -8.62 -1.72 8.23
C ARG A 131 -9.89 -1.53 7.40
N ALA A 132 -11.01 -1.18 8.03
CA ALA A 132 -12.27 -0.97 7.31
C ALA A 132 -12.18 0.18 6.30
N GLU A 133 -11.56 1.31 6.67
CA GLU A 133 -11.33 2.44 5.76
C GLU A 133 -10.40 2.07 4.59
N LEU A 134 -9.34 1.32 4.86
CA LEU A 134 -8.45 0.81 3.82
C LEU A 134 -9.20 -0.10 2.84
N LEU A 135 -9.96 -1.08 3.34
CA LEU A 135 -10.70 -1.99 2.48
C LEU A 135 -11.83 -1.30 1.72
N ARG A 136 -12.50 -0.29 2.32
CA ARG A 136 -13.47 0.54 1.61
C ARG A 136 -12.81 1.24 0.42
N PHE A 137 -11.66 1.86 0.64
CA PHE A 137 -10.88 2.49 -0.43
C PHE A 137 -10.47 1.51 -1.53
N VAL A 138 -10.07 0.29 -1.16
CA VAL A 138 -9.73 -0.77 -2.12
C VAL A 138 -10.96 -1.18 -2.93
N VAL A 139 -12.13 -1.36 -2.32
CA VAL A 139 -13.38 -1.67 -3.07
C VAL A 139 -13.74 -0.56 -4.05
N GLU A 140 -13.61 0.71 -3.63
CA GLU A 140 -13.98 1.86 -4.46
C GLU A 140 -13.12 2.00 -5.73
N ARG A 141 -11.87 1.53 -5.72
CA ARG A 141 -10.88 1.85 -6.77
C ARG A 141 -10.11 0.66 -7.34
N HIS A 142 -9.98 -0.42 -6.58
CA HIS A 142 -9.04 -1.53 -6.79
C HIS A 142 -9.66 -2.87 -6.35
N ASP A 143 -10.95 -3.08 -6.64
CA ASP A 143 -11.76 -4.22 -6.19
C ASP A 143 -11.09 -5.59 -6.43
N GLY A 144 -10.42 -5.76 -7.59
CA GLY A 144 -9.69 -6.98 -7.93
C GLY A 144 -8.49 -7.32 -7.01
N HIS A 145 -8.10 -6.42 -6.11
CA HIS A 145 -7.04 -6.61 -5.13
C HIS A 145 -7.56 -6.75 -3.69
N LEU A 146 -8.88 -6.76 -3.48
CA LEU A 146 -9.49 -6.80 -2.15
C LEU A 146 -9.01 -7.97 -1.29
N GLY A 147 -8.96 -9.17 -1.88
CA GLY A 147 -8.49 -10.37 -1.18
C GLY A 147 -7.04 -10.24 -0.71
N ALA A 148 -6.15 -9.81 -1.61
CA ALA A 148 -4.73 -9.61 -1.28
C ALA A 148 -4.55 -8.51 -0.21
N ALA A 149 -5.27 -7.39 -0.34
CA ALA A 149 -5.22 -6.29 0.61
C ALA A 149 -5.68 -6.71 2.01
N ALA A 150 -6.75 -7.50 2.10
CA ALA A 150 -7.27 -8.03 3.37
C ALA A 150 -6.31 -9.05 4.00
N SER A 151 -5.88 -10.06 3.24
CA SER A 151 -4.98 -11.10 3.73
C SER A 151 -3.64 -10.53 4.21
N SER A 152 -3.04 -9.60 3.46
CA SER A 152 -1.78 -8.95 3.87
C SER A 152 -1.91 -8.15 5.17
N TRP A 153 -3.11 -7.64 5.50
CA TRP A 153 -3.35 -6.96 6.77
C TRP A 153 -3.43 -7.97 7.92
N ASP A 154 -4.23 -9.02 7.72
CA ASP A 154 -4.54 -10.01 8.74
C ASP A 154 -3.31 -10.85 9.13
N GLU A 155 -2.46 -11.19 8.16
CA GLU A 155 -1.21 -11.92 8.37
C GLU A 155 -0.19 -11.16 9.23
N LEU A 156 -0.24 -9.82 9.24
CA LEU A 156 0.69 -9.01 10.02
C LEU A 156 0.36 -8.94 11.51
N GLY A 157 -0.83 -9.40 11.91
CA GLY A 157 -1.26 -9.42 13.31
C GLY A 157 -1.27 -8.01 13.91
N ALA A 158 -2.05 -7.11 13.30
CA ALA A 158 -2.18 -5.74 13.78
C ALA A 158 -2.62 -5.70 15.26
N PRO A 159 -2.07 -4.78 16.08
CA PRO A 159 -2.58 -4.54 17.43
C PRO A 159 -4.03 -4.05 17.40
N GLU A 160 -4.73 -4.07 18.54
CA GLU A 160 -6.12 -3.59 18.62
C GLU A 160 -6.24 -2.08 18.35
N SER A 161 -5.22 -1.31 18.76
CA SER A 161 -5.16 0.13 18.54
C SER A 161 -3.75 0.57 18.17
N PHE A 162 -3.66 1.74 17.52
CA PHE A 162 -2.42 2.34 17.09
C PHE A 162 -2.25 3.74 17.66
N GLY A 163 -1.05 4.02 18.17
CA GLY A 163 -0.51 5.38 18.20
C GLY A 163 0.11 5.76 16.85
N GLY A 164 0.55 7.00 16.74
CA GLY A 164 1.15 7.56 15.52
C GLY A 164 2.33 6.76 14.96
N GLU A 165 3.35 6.55 15.78
CA GLU A 165 4.56 5.81 15.41
C GLU A 165 4.24 4.34 15.05
N ALA A 166 3.40 3.69 15.86
CA ALA A 166 3.00 2.31 15.63
C ALA A 166 2.24 2.14 14.31
N PHE A 167 1.36 3.09 13.97
CA PHE A 167 0.63 3.07 12.71
C PHE A 167 1.56 3.31 11.50
N HIS A 168 2.54 4.19 11.65
CA HIS A 168 3.52 4.49 10.60
C HIS A 168 4.36 3.26 10.25
N GLU A 169 4.95 2.62 11.25
CA GLU A 169 5.76 1.40 11.05
C GLU A 169 4.90 0.22 10.58
N PHE A 170 3.67 0.09 11.09
CA PHE A 170 2.73 -0.89 10.57
C PHE A 170 2.40 -0.65 9.10
N SER A 171 2.16 0.61 8.70
CA SER A 171 1.83 0.98 7.31
C SER A 171 2.94 0.60 6.35
N LYS A 172 4.21 0.85 6.72
CA LYS A 172 5.38 0.41 5.92
C LYS A 172 5.40 -1.11 5.76
N ARG A 173 5.27 -1.85 6.87
CA ARG A 173 5.24 -3.32 6.86
C ARG A 173 4.08 -3.86 6.02
N TYR A 174 2.92 -3.24 6.10
CA TYR A 174 1.74 -3.59 5.33
C TYR A 174 1.97 -3.39 3.83
N VAL A 175 2.48 -2.23 3.42
CA VAL A 175 2.76 -1.94 2.01
C VAL A 175 3.77 -2.92 1.45
N SER A 176 4.84 -3.23 2.19
CA SER A 176 5.82 -4.24 1.79
C SER A 176 5.21 -5.64 1.69
N ALA A 177 4.34 -6.04 2.63
CA ALA A 177 3.68 -7.34 2.60
C ALA A 177 2.70 -7.45 1.41
N LEU A 178 1.96 -6.39 1.11
CA LEU A 178 1.08 -6.32 -0.06
C LEU A 178 1.88 -6.37 -1.36
N GLU A 179 2.98 -5.63 -1.44
CA GLU A 179 3.88 -5.69 -2.58
C GLU A 179 4.42 -7.11 -2.82
N GLU A 180 4.93 -7.77 -1.77
CA GLU A 180 5.38 -9.17 -1.84
C GLU A 180 4.26 -10.08 -2.36
N SER A 181 3.05 -9.98 -1.78
CA SER A 181 1.88 -10.77 -2.18
C SER A 181 1.52 -10.60 -3.67
N LEU A 182 1.61 -9.37 -4.19
CA LEU A 182 1.32 -9.10 -5.61
C LEU A 182 2.38 -9.68 -6.54
N HIS A 183 3.66 -9.62 -6.17
CA HIS A 183 4.76 -10.17 -6.98
C HIS A 183 4.78 -11.70 -6.97
N GLU A 184 4.49 -12.31 -5.82
CA GLU A 184 4.46 -13.77 -5.64
C GLU A 184 3.55 -14.47 -6.64
N ARG A 185 2.49 -13.80 -7.11
CA ARG A 185 1.55 -14.34 -8.10
C ARG A 185 2.23 -14.82 -9.38
N LEU A 186 3.20 -14.07 -9.90
CA LEU A 186 3.92 -14.43 -11.14
C LEU A 186 4.99 -15.51 -10.93
N LEU A 187 5.37 -15.77 -9.68
CA LEU A 187 6.32 -16.83 -9.36
C LEU A 187 5.64 -18.20 -9.36
N THR A 188 4.33 -18.23 -9.11
CA THR A 188 3.54 -19.47 -9.13
C THR A 188 3.52 -20.08 -10.54
N PRO A 189 3.64 -21.41 -10.68
CA PRO A 189 3.63 -22.10 -11.97
C PRO A 189 2.44 -21.70 -12.84
N ALA A 190 1.25 -21.65 -12.25
CA ALA A 190 -0.02 -21.37 -12.93
C ALA A 190 -0.06 -20.04 -13.70
N LEU A 191 0.66 -19.01 -13.24
CA LEU A 191 0.65 -17.67 -13.85
C LEU A 191 2.01 -17.26 -14.42
N SER A 192 3.02 -18.11 -14.28
CA SER A 192 4.40 -17.75 -14.59
C SER A 192 4.67 -17.46 -16.05
N SER A 193 3.99 -18.16 -16.97
CA SER A 193 4.09 -17.92 -18.41
C SER A 193 3.66 -16.50 -18.80
N LEU A 194 2.80 -15.87 -18.00
CA LEU A 194 2.36 -14.49 -18.24
C LEU A 194 3.47 -13.46 -17.94
N GLY A 195 4.51 -13.82 -17.18
CA GLY A 195 5.61 -12.91 -16.85
C GLY A 195 6.33 -12.40 -18.10
N ASP A 196 6.63 -13.29 -19.04
CA ASP A 196 7.36 -12.97 -20.27
C ASP A 196 6.44 -12.78 -21.49
N ALA A 197 5.18 -13.23 -21.39
CA ALA A 197 4.19 -13.04 -22.45
C ALA A 197 3.95 -11.55 -22.73
N GLU A 198 3.83 -11.20 -24.02
CA GLU A 198 3.46 -9.86 -24.44
C GLU A 198 1.96 -9.65 -24.20
N VAL A 199 1.60 -8.80 -23.24
CA VAL A 199 0.20 -8.52 -22.85
C VAL A 199 -0.37 -7.27 -23.53
N ILE A 200 0.52 -6.35 -23.91
CA ILE A 200 0.25 -5.12 -24.67
C ILE A 200 1.44 -4.97 -25.62
N PRO A 201 1.26 -4.38 -26.82
CA PRO A 201 2.37 -4.14 -27.74
C PRO A 201 3.64 -3.63 -27.05
N ARG A 202 4.73 -4.37 -27.25
CA ARG A 202 6.08 -4.17 -26.70
C ARG A 202 6.18 -4.20 -25.18
N ARG A 203 5.26 -4.86 -24.48
CA ARG A 203 5.25 -4.95 -23.02
C ARG A 203 4.99 -6.37 -22.53
N SER A 204 5.97 -6.92 -21.83
CA SER A 204 5.81 -8.18 -21.10
C SER A 204 4.81 -8.04 -19.95
N GLY A 205 4.18 -9.14 -19.55
CA GLY A 205 3.24 -9.14 -18.44
C GLY A 205 3.88 -8.77 -17.12
N GLY A 206 5.14 -9.15 -16.88
CA GLY A 206 5.92 -8.73 -15.71
C GLY A 206 6.03 -7.20 -15.62
N LEU A 207 6.52 -6.56 -16.68
CA LEU A 207 6.63 -5.10 -16.72
C LEU A 207 5.27 -4.40 -16.63
N HIS A 208 4.23 -4.97 -17.24
CA HIS A 208 2.87 -4.44 -17.15
C HIS A 208 2.35 -4.48 -15.71
N LEU A 209 2.47 -5.63 -15.05
CA LEU A 209 1.95 -5.85 -13.71
C LEU A 209 2.71 -5.05 -12.67
N GLU A 210 4.04 -4.94 -12.77
CA GLU A 210 4.85 -4.09 -11.87
C GLU A 210 4.40 -2.64 -11.91
N ARG A 211 4.10 -2.11 -13.10
CA ARG A 211 3.59 -0.73 -13.22
C ARG A 211 2.20 -0.56 -12.60
N ARG A 212 1.34 -1.58 -12.68
CA ARG A 212 0.04 -1.57 -11.99
C ARG A 212 0.23 -1.67 -10.48
N THR A 213 1.13 -2.53 -10.03
CA THR A 213 1.52 -2.66 -8.62
C THR A 213 2.04 -1.34 -8.08
N ALA A 214 2.96 -0.65 -8.78
CA ALA A 214 3.49 0.63 -8.35
C ALA A 214 2.39 1.71 -8.16
N ARG A 215 1.41 1.76 -9.07
CA ARG A 215 0.25 2.68 -8.94
C ARG A 215 -0.65 2.31 -7.77
N LEU A 216 -0.97 1.02 -7.62
CA LEU A 216 -1.76 0.52 -6.51
C LEU A 216 -1.08 0.82 -5.17
N LEU A 217 0.20 0.52 -5.02
CA LEU A 217 0.95 0.77 -3.79
C LEU A 217 1.00 2.26 -3.45
N LEU A 218 1.17 3.14 -4.44
CA LEU A 218 1.09 4.59 -4.24
C LEU A 218 -0.28 4.99 -3.67
N ASP A 219 -1.36 4.53 -4.29
CA ASP A 219 -2.73 4.80 -3.82
C ASP A 219 -2.96 4.29 -2.39
N ILE A 220 -2.44 3.10 -2.07
CA ILE A 220 -2.52 2.51 -0.73
C ILE A 220 -1.73 3.34 0.29
N VAL A 221 -0.49 3.74 -0.04
CA VAL A 221 0.34 4.59 0.83
C VAL A 221 -0.35 5.93 1.10
N LEU A 222 -0.93 6.56 0.07
CA LEU A 222 -1.70 7.80 0.21
C LEU A 222 -2.97 7.59 1.05
N CYS A 223 -3.66 6.47 0.87
CA CYS A 223 -4.83 6.14 1.69
C CYS A 223 -4.46 5.98 3.16
N LEU A 224 -3.41 5.22 3.48
CA LEU A 224 -2.90 5.05 4.84
C LEU A 224 -2.46 6.39 5.43
N ARG A 225 -1.77 7.23 4.66
CA ARG A 225 -1.38 8.57 5.12
C ARG A 225 -2.59 9.46 5.40
N ARG A 226 -3.64 9.38 4.58
CA ARG A 226 -4.90 10.10 4.82
C ARG A 226 -5.58 9.62 6.10
N ILE A 227 -5.62 8.31 6.36
CA ILE A 227 -6.12 7.74 7.63
C ILE A 227 -5.32 8.32 8.81
N ALA A 228 -3.99 8.36 8.71
CA ALA A 228 -3.14 8.95 9.74
C ALA A 228 -3.43 10.45 9.96
N HIS A 229 -3.63 11.23 8.88
CA HIS A 229 -4.01 12.64 9.00
C HIS A 229 -5.36 12.82 9.67
N TYR A 230 -6.36 11.96 9.41
CA TYR A 230 -7.63 12.02 10.12
C TYR A 230 -7.48 11.71 11.61
N ALA A 231 -6.63 10.74 11.95
CA ALA A 231 -6.34 10.36 13.33
C ALA A 231 -5.51 11.41 14.08
N SER A 232 -4.71 12.24 13.39
CA SER A 232 -3.89 13.29 14.01
C SER A 232 -4.63 14.58 14.34
N ILE A 233 -5.90 14.72 13.92
CA ILE A 233 -6.67 15.96 14.11
C ILE A 233 -7.00 16.15 15.58
N THR A 234 -6.55 17.25 16.18
CA THR A 234 -6.87 17.59 17.56
C THR A 234 -8.24 18.25 17.71
N LEU A 235 -8.76 18.31 18.94
CA LEU A 235 -10.03 18.99 19.21
C LEU A 235 -9.92 20.50 18.96
N GLU A 236 -8.79 21.10 19.33
CA GLU A 236 -8.50 22.52 19.15
C GLU A 236 -8.53 22.88 17.66
N GLN A 237 -7.90 22.07 16.80
CA GLN A 237 -7.96 22.23 15.36
C GLN A 237 -9.40 22.18 14.84
N ARG A 238 -10.22 21.23 15.30
CA ARG A 238 -11.64 21.16 14.91
C ARG A 238 -12.42 22.39 15.33
N MET A 239 -12.21 22.89 16.56
CA MET A 239 -12.85 24.10 17.06
C MET A 239 -12.43 25.33 16.25
N GLU A 240 -11.15 25.42 15.90
CA GLU A 240 -10.62 26.51 15.09
C GLU A 240 -11.19 26.49 13.68
N TRP A 241 -11.19 25.32 13.02
CA TRP A 241 -11.79 25.17 11.70
C TRP A 241 -13.28 25.51 11.72
N GLN A 242 -14.03 25.04 12.72
CA GLN A 242 -15.45 25.40 12.86
C GLN A 242 -15.65 26.90 13.01
N ARG A 243 -14.80 27.57 13.81
CA ARG A 243 -14.84 29.03 13.99
C ARG A 243 -14.56 29.75 12.67
N MET A 244 -13.55 29.32 11.92
CA MET A 244 -13.20 29.93 10.64
C MET A 244 -14.27 29.69 9.57
N MET A 245 -14.85 28.49 9.50
CA MET A 245 -15.96 28.20 8.60
C MET A 245 -17.18 29.07 8.90
N THR A 246 -17.55 29.20 10.18
CA THR A 246 -18.66 30.06 10.62
C THR A 246 -18.40 31.53 10.29
N ARG A 247 -17.18 32.02 10.53
CA ARG A 247 -16.79 33.39 10.20
C ARG A 247 -16.85 33.67 8.70
N THR A 248 -16.34 32.74 7.89
CA THR A 248 -16.36 32.85 6.42
C THR A 248 -17.80 32.95 5.93
N ARG A 249 -18.69 32.10 6.45
CA ARG A 249 -20.11 32.13 6.12
C ARG A 249 -20.79 33.45 6.55
N ALA A 250 -20.50 33.95 7.75
CA ALA A 250 -21.05 35.23 8.21
C ALA A 250 -20.58 36.40 7.34
N VAL A 251 -19.30 36.42 6.95
CA VAL A 251 -18.75 37.41 6.02
C VAL A 251 -19.42 37.30 4.65
N ASP A 252 -19.60 36.10 4.13
CA ASP A 252 -20.31 35.88 2.86
C ASP A 252 -21.75 36.37 2.89
N GLU A 253 -22.47 36.17 4.01
CA GLU A 253 -23.84 36.67 4.19
C GLU A 253 -23.87 38.20 4.20
N HIS A 254 -22.94 38.85 4.92
CA HIS A 254 -22.82 40.32 4.91
C HIS A 254 -22.41 40.89 3.55
N LEU A 255 -21.45 40.25 2.88
CA LEU A 255 -21.03 40.66 1.54
C LEU A 255 -22.18 40.50 0.55
N LYS A 256 -22.94 39.40 0.63
CA LYS A 256 -24.13 39.19 -0.20
C LYS A 256 -25.16 40.30 0.01
N ASP A 257 -25.43 40.69 1.25
CA ASP A 257 -26.34 41.79 1.57
C ASP A 257 -25.83 43.11 0.97
N LEU A 258 -24.56 43.44 1.18
CA LEU A 258 -23.91 44.63 0.62
C LEU A 258 -23.95 44.64 -0.92
N PHE A 259 -23.75 43.50 -1.57
CA PHE A 259 -23.82 43.41 -3.03
C PHE A 259 -25.25 43.43 -3.58
N ALA A 260 -26.24 42.93 -2.83
CA ALA A 260 -27.63 42.91 -3.25
C ALA A 260 -28.33 44.26 -3.03
N ASN A 261 -28.10 44.88 -1.87
CA ASN A 261 -28.78 46.11 -1.44
C ASN A 261 -27.93 47.36 -1.67
N GLY A 262 -26.61 47.23 -1.77
CA GLY A 262 -25.68 48.35 -1.95
C GLY A 262 -25.52 49.20 -0.68
N LEU A 263 -24.42 49.94 -0.59
CA LEU A 263 -24.28 51.04 0.37
C LEU A 263 -24.44 52.38 -0.36
N PRO A 264 -25.20 53.35 0.17
CA PRO A 264 -25.33 54.66 -0.45
C PRO A 264 -23.97 55.38 -0.46
N THR A 265 -23.61 55.97 -1.59
CA THR A 265 -22.36 56.74 -1.75
C THR A 265 -22.65 58.25 -1.72
N PRO A 266 -21.66 59.10 -1.32
CA PRO A 266 -21.86 60.55 -1.19
C PRO A 266 -22.26 61.28 -2.47
N ASP A 267 -21.99 60.68 -3.63
CA ASP A 267 -22.35 61.15 -4.97
C ASP A 267 -23.76 60.69 -5.42
N GLY A 268 -24.52 60.02 -4.56
CA GLY A 268 -25.89 59.57 -4.82
C GLY A 268 -25.99 58.21 -5.52
N GLY A 269 -24.87 57.51 -5.71
CA GLY A 269 -24.82 56.14 -6.22
C GLY A 269 -24.99 55.07 -5.14
N THR A 270 -24.79 53.81 -5.54
CA THR A 270 -24.70 52.67 -4.64
C THR A 270 -23.41 51.90 -4.86
N PHE A 271 -22.64 51.72 -3.78
CA PHE A 271 -21.49 50.84 -3.76
C PHE A 271 -21.96 49.39 -3.74
N GLY A 272 -21.87 48.72 -4.90
CA GLY A 272 -22.24 47.32 -5.12
C GLY A 272 -21.36 46.68 -6.21
N GLY A 273 -21.57 45.40 -6.51
CA GLY A 273 -20.68 44.62 -7.37
C GLY A 273 -21.04 43.13 -7.48
N LYS A 274 -20.19 42.35 -8.16
CA LYS A 274 -20.39 40.90 -8.33
C LYS A 274 -19.97 40.17 -7.05
N GLY A 275 -20.95 39.55 -6.38
CA GLY A 275 -20.70 38.78 -5.16
C GLY A 275 -19.88 37.52 -5.42
N PHE A 276 -18.92 37.27 -4.53
CA PHE A 276 -18.24 35.98 -4.38
C PHE A 276 -19.00 35.11 -3.38
N ARG A 277 -18.97 33.78 -3.57
CA ARG A 277 -19.55 32.83 -2.63
C ARG A 277 -18.54 31.73 -2.36
N SER A 278 -18.32 31.44 -1.09
CA SER A 278 -17.49 30.34 -0.61
C SER A 278 -18.29 29.09 -0.25
N THR A 279 -19.58 29.03 -0.61
CA THR A 279 -20.48 27.93 -0.24
C THR A 279 -19.88 26.57 -0.61
N TRP A 280 -19.73 25.70 0.38
CA TRP A 280 -19.10 24.36 0.30
C TRP A 280 -17.58 24.34 0.18
N GLN A 281 -16.92 25.48 0.22
CA GLN A 281 -15.46 25.62 0.17
C GLN A 281 -14.86 25.98 1.54
N GLU A 282 -15.69 26.22 2.56
CA GLU A 282 -15.25 26.66 3.88
C GLU A 282 -14.35 25.60 4.56
N GLY A 283 -14.59 24.31 4.27
CA GLY A 283 -13.77 23.19 4.76
C GLY A 283 -12.32 23.18 4.25
N VAL A 284 -12.01 23.93 3.19
CA VAL A 284 -10.62 24.10 2.69
C VAL A 284 -9.74 24.78 3.74
N VAL A 285 -10.34 25.43 4.75
CA VAL A 285 -9.60 26.03 5.86
C VAL A 285 -8.72 25.03 6.62
N ALA A 286 -9.05 23.75 6.61
CA ALA A 286 -8.21 22.72 7.21
C ALA A 286 -6.83 22.62 6.53
N CYS A 287 -6.76 22.84 5.21
CA CYS A 287 -5.50 22.89 4.47
C CYS A 287 -4.67 24.11 4.87
N ALA A 288 -5.29 25.29 4.95
CA ALA A 288 -4.61 26.52 5.35
C ALA A 288 -4.12 26.46 6.81
N GLY A 289 -4.93 25.92 7.72
CA GLY A 289 -4.57 25.76 9.13
C GLY A 289 -3.43 24.77 9.40
N ALA A 290 -3.13 23.89 8.43
CA ALA A 290 -1.97 23.00 8.51
C ALA A 290 -0.66 23.64 8.04
N MET A 291 -0.70 24.85 7.45
CA MET A 291 0.46 25.57 6.96
C MET A 291 0.98 26.55 8.01
N ARG A 292 2.30 26.82 8.01
CA ARG A 292 2.87 27.94 8.76
C ARG A 292 2.74 29.21 7.94
N ARG A 293 2.36 30.31 8.57
CA ARG A 293 2.35 31.62 7.88
C ARG A 293 3.79 32.00 7.60
N GLY A 294 4.05 32.64 6.46
CA GLY A 294 5.41 33.07 6.10
C GLY A 294 6.04 34.06 7.08
N ILE A 295 5.24 34.72 7.92
CA ILE A 295 5.71 35.59 9.02
C ILE A 295 6.12 34.82 10.29
N ASP A 296 5.77 33.54 10.39
CA ASP A 296 6.08 32.67 11.52
C ASP A 296 7.29 31.74 11.24
N ILE A 297 8.01 31.97 10.12
CA ILE A 297 9.21 31.23 9.66
C ILE A 297 10.40 32.18 9.72
#